data_AF-A0A0G0AA30-F1
#
_entry.id   AF-A0A0G0AA30-F1
#
_cell.length_a   1.000
_cell.length_b   1.000
_cell.length_c   1.000
_cell.angle_alpha   90.00
_cell.angle_beta   90.00
_cell.angle_gamma   90.00
#
_symmetry.space_group_name_H-M   'P 1'
#
loop_
_entity.id
_entity.type
_entity.pdbx_description
1 polymer ?
#
loop_
_entity_poly.entity_id
_entity_poly.type
_entity_poly.pdbx_seq_one_letter_code
_entity_poly.pdbx_strand_id
1 'polypeptide(L)'
;MIKKYNFELVNCDTDSISICNYDQSKITKETQILMLEEINKLLPGKVILDHDGYFPKFLVIRSKNYVMVKEDGKIKYKGSSILDKKRELSTRNLMNEIISSILENDINYDLINAIYEKYIIEANNVTDINQWAVKRTYTKAIMTSERTNESKVRDALKDETMSEGDRFYIYTSKGNTVKLTKHWVKGDEDCEKLTKRVFDTLNIFKEILDMSKFTKYHLKTKRKELEKLLNENATIL
;
A
#
# COMPACT_ATOMS: atom_id res chain seq x y z
N MET A 1 -19.06 4.61 -25.04
CA MET A 1 -20.38 4.61 -24.39
C MET A 1 -21.19 3.46 -24.98
N ILE A 2 -21.37 2.34 -24.26
CA ILE A 2 -22.25 1.24 -24.69
C ILE A 2 -23.69 1.72 -24.45
N LYS A 3 -24.21 2.59 -25.33
CA LYS A 3 -25.44 3.39 -25.10
C LYS A 3 -26.70 2.61 -24.72
N LYS A 4 -26.74 1.30 -24.95
CA LYS A 4 -27.88 0.42 -24.62
C LYS A 4 -27.98 0.13 -23.12
N TYR A 5 -26.86 0.12 -22.41
CA TYR A 5 -26.80 -0.16 -20.99
C TYR A 5 -26.12 1.02 -20.31
N ASN A 6 -26.76 1.59 -19.28
CA ASN A 6 -26.23 2.75 -18.57
C ASN A 6 -25.07 2.34 -17.64
N PHE A 7 -24.00 1.82 -18.24
CA PHE A 7 -22.81 1.33 -17.55
C PHE A 7 -21.73 2.41 -17.47
N GLU A 8 -20.97 2.35 -16.40
CA GLU A 8 -19.73 3.08 -16.18
C GLU A 8 -18.54 2.13 -16.37
N LEU A 9 -17.49 2.61 -17.05
CA LEU A 9 -16.23 1.87 -17.17
C LEU A 9 -15.38 2.19 -15.94
N VAL A 10 -15.16 1.17 -15.10
CA VAL A 10 -14.43 1.30 -13.82
C VAL A 10 -12.93 1.13 -14.03
N ASN A 11 -12.52 0.12 -14.82
CA ASN A 11 -11.11 -0.16 -15.09
C ASN A 11 -10.94 -0.76 -16.48
N CYS A 12 -9.78 -0.51 -17.09
CA CYS A 12 -9.36 -1.13 -18.34
C CYS A 12 -7.87 -1.47 -18.23
N ASP A 13 -7.52 -2.75 -18.31
CA ASP A 13 -6.14 -3.21 -18.25
C ASP A 13 -5.89 -4.24 -19.34
N THR A 14 -5.15 -3.82 -20.37
CA THR A 14 -4.65 -4.60 -21.51
C THR A 14 -5.72 -5.38 -22.27
N ASP A 15 -6.19 -6.49 -21.72
CA ASP A 15 -7.12 -7.46 -22.27
C ASP A 15 -8.40 -7.61 -21.41
N SER A 16 -8.55 -6.80 -20.36
CA SER A 16 -9.68 -6.84 -19.44
C SER A 16 -10.35 -5.48 -19.29
N ILE A 17 -11.68 -5.49 -19.15
CA ILE A 17 -12.50 -4.33 -18.78
C ILE A 17 -13.33 -4.68 -17.55
N SER A 18 -13.52 -3.70 -16.68
CA SER A 18 -14.40 -3.80 -15.52
C SER A 18 -15.44 -2.69 -15.63
N ILE A 19 -16.71 -3.06 -15.46
CA ILE A 19 -17.83 -2.14 -15.59
C ILE A 19 -18.77 -2.29 -14.39
N CYS A 20 -19.54 -1.25 -14.10
CA CYS A 20 -20.66 -1.29 -13.17
C CYS A 20 -21.87 -0.55 -13.76
N ASN A 21 -23.05 -0.71 -13.15
CA ASN A 21 -24.15 0.19 -13.43
C ASN A 21 -23.78 1.60 -12.95
N TYR A 22 -24.18 2.62 -13.72
CA TYR A 22 -23.95 4.03 -13.35
C TYR A 22 -24.56 4.41 -12.00
N ASP A 23 -25.69 3.78 -11.64
CA ASP A 23 -26.34 3.94 -10.34
C ASP A 23 -25.77 3.03 -9.24
N GLN A 24 -24.67 2.32 -9.54
CA GLN A 24 -24.00 1.35 -8.68
C GLN A 24 -24.88 0.16 -8.24
N SER A 25 -26.04 -0.03 -8.86
CA SER A 25 -26.90 -1.18 -8.60
C SER A 25 -26.26 -2.48 -9.09
N LYS A 26 -26.69 -3.61 -8.51
CA LYS A 26 -26.20 -4.93 -8.90
C LYS A 26 -26.58 -5.27 -10.34
N ILE A 27 -25.60 -5.68 -11.14
CA ILE A 27 -25.86 -6.28 -12.46
C ILE A 27 -26.31 -7.73 -12.26
N THR A 28 -27.49 -8.09 -12.76
CA THR A 28 -28.03 -9.46 -12.64
C THR A 28 -27.21 -10.46 -13.47
N LYS A 29 -27.26 -11.75 -13.11
CA LYS A 29 -26.54 -12.79 -13.86
C LYS A 29 -27.03 -12.88 -15.31
N GLU A 30 -28.33 -12.72 -15.53
CA GLU A 30 -28.95 -12.71 -16.85
C GLU A 30 -28.40 -11.56 -17.69
N THR A 31 -28.30 -10.36 -17.10
CA THR A 31 -27.75 -9.19 -17.79
C THR A 31 -26.26 -9.37 -18.10
N GLN A 32 -25.49 -9.97 -17.19
CA GLN A 32 -24.07 -10.28 -17.42
C GLN A 32 -23.89 -11.23 -18.61
N ILE A 33 -24.70 -12.29 -18.73
CA ILE A 33 -24.64 -13.25 -19.84
C ILE A 33 -25.03 -12.57 -21.16
N LEU A 34 -26.18 -11.89 -21.19
CA LEU A 34 -26.67 -11.20 -22.39
C LEU A 34 -25.65 -10.18 -22.91
N MET A 35 -25.06 -9.41 -22.00
CA MET A 35 -24.05 -8.43 -22.37
C MET A 35 -22.79 -9.08 -22.95
N LEU A 36 -22.30 -10.17 -22.35
CA LEU A 36 -21.11 -10.88 -22.86
C LEU A 36 -21.36 -11.43 -24.27
N GLU A 37 -22.52 -12.03 -24.50
CA GLU A 37 -22.93 -12.51 -25.82
C GLU A 37 -23.01 -11.37 -26.84
N GLU A 38 -23.57 -10.22 -26.46
CA GLU A 38 -23.66 -9.04 -27.32
C GLU A 38 -22.27 -8.49 -27.67
N ILE A 39 -21.37 -8.37 -26.70
CA ILE A 39 -20.01 -7.89 -26.94
C ILE A 39 -19.25 -8.85 -27.86
N ASN A 40 -19.32 -10.16 -27.62
CA ASN A 40 -18.64 -11.15 -28.45
C ASN A 40 -19.15 -11.19 -29.89
N LYS A 41 -20.42 -10.84 -30.15
CA LYS A 41 -20.96 -10.69 -31.52
C LYS A 41 -20.38 -9.47 -32.26
N LEU A 42 -19.91 -8.46 -31.53
CA LEU A 42 -19.33 -7.24 -32.11
C LEU A 42 -17.82 -7.36 -32.37
N LEU A 43 -17.15 -8.30 -31.71
CA LEU A 43 -15.70 -8.46 -31.83
C LEU A 43 -15.33 -9.26 -33.09
N PRO A 44 -14.31 -8.82 -33.86
CA PRO A 44 -13.95 -9.47 -35.11
C PRO A 44 -13.12 -10.76 -34.90
N GLY A 45 -13.33 -11.72 -35.79
CA GLY A 45 -12.44 -12.87 -35.95
C GLY A 45 -12.49 -13.85 -34.78
N LYS A 46 -11.34 -14.06 -34.13
CA LYS A 46 -11.15 -15.03 -33.03
C LYS A 46 -11.05 -14.37 -31.66
N VAL A 47 -11.34 -13.07 -31.56
CA VAL A 47 -11.31 -12.35 -30.29
C VAL A 47 -12.62 -12.65 -29.55
N ILE A 48 -12.51 -13.35 -28.43
CA ILE A 48 -13.62 -13.71 -27.56
C ILE A 48 -13.26 -13.21 -26.16
N LEU A 49 -14.16 -12.46 -25.54
CA LEU A 49 -14.09 -12.12 -24.13
C LEU A 49 -14.78 -13.18 -23.30
N ASP A 50 -14.19 -13.47 -22.15
CA ASP A 50 -14.74 -14.36 -21.13
C ASP A 50 -15.18 -13.57 -19.90
N HIS A 51 -16.06 -14.18 -19.11
CA HIS A 51 -16.47 -13.62 -17.82
C HIS A 51 -15.43 -13.94 -16.74
N ASP A 52 -14.66 -12.94 -16.28
CA ASP A 52 -13.63 -13.10 -15.22
C ASP A 52 -14.20 -13.04 -13.78
N GLY A 53 -15.50 -12.79 -13.64
CA GLY A 53 -16.19 -12.82 -12.36
C GLY A 53 -17.00 -11.56 -12.02
N TYR A 54 -17.78 -11.66 -10.95
CA TYR A 54 -18.55 -10.57 -10.38
C TYR A 54 -17.94 -10.14 -9.04
N PHE A 55 -17.73 -8.84 -8.87
CA PHE A 55 -17.08 -8.27 -7.68
C PHE A 55 -17.99 -7.21 -7.05
N PRO A 56 -18.68 -7.52 -5.94
CA PRO A 56 -19.56 -6.56 -5.27
C PRO A 56 -18.90 -5.23 -4.89
N LYS A 57 -17.58 -5.22 -4.66
CA LYS A 57 -16.79 -4.01 -4.44
C LYS A 57 -15.52 -4.07 -5.27
N PHE A 58 -15.20 -2.97 -5.94
CA PHE A 58 -14.00 -2.82 -6.76
C PHE A 58 -13.37 -1.46 -6.46
N LEU A 59 -12.20 -1.46 -5.81
CA LEU A 59 -11.44 -0.25 -5.50
C LEU A 59 -10.24 -0.15 -6.44
N VAL A 60 -10.28 0.82 -7.36
CA VAL A 60 -9.14 1.17 -8.21
C VAL A 60 -8.34 2.26 -7.51
N ILE A 61 -7.14 1.94 -7.02
CA ILE A 61 -6.29 2.91 -6.33
C ILE A 61 -5.48 3.73 -7.34
N ARG A 62 -4.97 3.04 -8.38
CA ARG A 62 -4.29 3.62 -9.54
C ARG A 62 -4.19 2.57 -10.64
N SER A 63 -3.69 2.96 -11.82
CA SER A 63 -3.43 2.01 -12.90
C SER A 63 -2.64 0.77 -12.41
N LYS A 64 -3.14 -0.42 -12.77
CA LYS A 64 -2.60 -1.75 -12.39
C LYS A 64 -2.56 -2.04 -10.88
N ASN A 65 -3.17 -1.22 -10.03
CA ASN A 65 -3.23 -1.43 -8.58
C ASN A 65 -4.65 -1.26 -8.07
N TYR A 66 -5.29 -2.38 -7.78
CA TYR A 66 -6.71 -2.42 -7.45
C TYR A 66 -7.03 -3.59 -6.53
N VAL A 67 -8.17 -3.48 -5.86
CA VAL A 67 -8.67 -4.43 -4.87
C VAL A 67 -10.09 -4.83 -5.24
N MET A 68 -10.36 -6.13 -5.27
CA MET A 68 -11.67 -6.67 -5.64
C MET A 68 -12.19 -7.55 -4.51
N VAL A 69 -13.44 -7.34 -4.11
CA VAL A 69 -14.13 -8.21 -3.16
C VAL A 69 -14.95 -9.21 -3.97
N LYS A 70 -14.78 -10.50 -3.71
CA LYS A 70 -15.58 -11.56 -4.33
C LYS A 70 -16.94 -11.71 -3.64
N GLU A 71 -17.86 -12.43 -4.27
CA GLU A 71 -19.17 -12.76 -3.69
C GLU A 71 -19.08 -13.54 -2.36
N ASP A 72 -18.01 -14.32 -2.16
CA ASP A 72 -17.76 -15.05 -0.90
C ASP A 72 -17.08 -14.18 0.19
N GLY A 73 -16.95 -12.86 -0.06
CA GLY A 73 -16.29 -11.92 0.84
C GLY A 73 -14.76 -11.93 0.77
N LYS A 74 -14.13 -12.85 0.02
CA LYS A 74 -12.66 -12.87 -0.09
C LYS A 74 -12.15 -11.67 -0.88
N ILE A 75 -11.13 -11.02 -0.33
CA ILE A 75 -10.48 -9.87 -0.96
C ILE A 75 -9.32 -10.35 -1.85
N LYS A 76 -9.32 -9.91 -3.11
CA LYS A 76 -8.27 -10.16 -4.10
C LYS A 76 -7.54 -8.85 -4.40
N TYR A 77 -6.26 -8.80 -4.04
CA TYR A 77 -5.39 -7.67 -4.31
C TYR A 77 -4.64 -7.87 -5.64
N LYS A 78 -4.53 -6.80 -6.44
CA LYS A 78 -3.77 -6.76 -7.68
C LYS A 78 -2.85 -5.54 -7.68
N GLY A 79 -1.65 -5.73 -8.21
CA GLY A 79 -0.66 -4.66 -8.34
C GLY A 79 0.52 -4.78 -7.35
N SER A 80 1.70 -4.46 -7.86
CA SER A 80 2.96 -4.64 -7.13
C SER A 80 3.10 -3.70 -5.95
N SER A 81 2.52 -2.49 -5.98
CA SER A 81 2.66 -1.59 -4.83
C SER A 81 1.89 -2.06 -3.60
N ILE A 82 0.76 -2.74 -3.81
CA ILE A 82 -0.07 -3.29 -2.74
C ILE A 82 0.53 -4.60 -2.21
N LEU A 83 1.05 -5.44 -3.10
CA LEU A 83 1.56 -6.78 -2.75
C LEU A 83 3.04 -6.82 -2.38
N ASP A 84 3.73 -5.68 -2.30
CA ASP A 84 5.18 -5.66 -2.05
C ASP A 84 5.54 -6.17 -0.65
N LYS A 85 5.97 -7.44 -0.60
CA LYS A 85 6.42 -8.13 0.62
C LYS A 85 7.73 -7.58 1.18
N LYS A 86 8.44 -6.70 0.45
CA LYS A 86 9.68 -6.08 0.92
C LYS A 86 9.41 -4.82 1.75
N ARG A 87 8.18 -4.29 1.75
CA ARG A 87 7.76 -3.22 2.66
C ARG A 87 7.79 -3.69 4.11
N GLU A 88 7.88 -2.70 4.99
CA GLU A 88 7.83 -2.93 6.43
C GLU A 88 6.46 -3.49 6.82
N LEU A 89 6.37 -4.12 7.99
CA LEU A 89 5.09 -4.65 8.45
C LEU A 89 4.11 -3.52 8.77
N SER A 90 4.55 -2.46 9.48
CA SER A 90 3.71 -1.31 9.82
C SER A 90 3.13 -0.63 8.58
N THR A 91 3.93 -0.37 7.55
CA THR A 91 3.43 0.30 6.33
C THR A 91 2.49 -0.59 5.51
N ARG A 92 2.67 -1.92 5.55
CA ARG A 92 1.68 -2.84 4.97
C ARG A 92 0.38 -2.86 5.76
N ASN A 93 0.46 -2.85 7.09
CA ASN A 93 -0.72 -2.84 7.95
C ASN A 93 -1.50 -1.53 7.78
N LEU A 94 -0.82 -0.37 7.75
CA LEU A 94 -1.41 0.93 7.40
C LEU A 94 -2.18 0.87 6.08
N MET A 95 -1.55 0.36 5.02
CA MET A 95 -2.19 0.25 3.72
C MET A 95 -3.41 -0.66 3.74
N ASN A 96 -3.34 -1.79 4.46
CA ASN A 96 -4.46 -2.70 4.62
C ASN A 96 -5.60 -2.07 5.42
N GLU A 97 -5.31 -1.37 6.52
CA GLU A 97 -6.32 -0.68 7.33
C GLU A 97 -7.02 0.42 6.53
N ILE A 98 -6.30 1.20 5.73
CA ILE A 98 -6.90 2.19 4.82
C ILE A 98 -7.80 1.52 3.78
N ILE A 99 -7.33 0.43 3.14
CA ILE A 99 -8.13 -0.29 2.14
C ILE A 99 -9.40 -0.84 2.78
N SER A 100 -9.30 -1.49 3.95
CA SER A 100 -10.47 -2.00 4.66
C SER A 100 -11.43 -0.88 5.04
N SER A 101 -10.92 0.24 5.56
CA SER A 101 -11.74 1.40 5.91
C SER A 101 -12.52 1.93 4.71
N ILE A 102 -11.89 2.06 3.55
CA ILE A 102 -12.54 2.49 2.30
C ILE A 102 -13.56 1.46 1.82
N LEU A 103 -13.21 0.17 1.85
CA LEU A 103 -14.14 -0.88 1.42
C LEU A 103 -15.36 -0.95 2.33
N GLU A 104 -15.26 -0.63 3.61
CA GLU A 104 -16.35 -0.73 4.58
C GLU A 104 -17.19 0.55 4.68
N ASN A 105 -16.57 1.73 4.58
CA ASN A 105 -17.19 3.02 4.93
C ASN A 105 -17.14 4.05 3.79
N ASP A 106 -16.79 3.62 2.57
CA ASP A 106 -16.36 4.51 1.49
C ASP A 106 -15.23 5.45 1.96
N ILE A 107 -14.96 6.54 1.23
CA ILE A 107 -13.92 7.49 1.63
C ILE A 107 -14.43 8.32 2.82
N ASN A 108 -14.03 7.90 4.02
CA ASN A 108 -14.21 8.63 5.27
C ASN A 108 -12.87 9.21 5.73
N TYR A 109 -12.69 10.53 5.56
CA TYR A 109 -11.42 11.20 5.88
C TYR A 109 -11.07 11.18 7.37
N ASP A 110 -12.05 11.21 8.27
CA ASP A 110 -11.79 11.20 9.71
C ASP A 110 -11.23 9.85 10.15
N LEU A 111 -11.83 8.75 9.67
CA LEU A 111 -11.34 7.39 9.92
C LEU A 111 -9.95 7.17 9.32
N ILE A 112 -9.74 7.59 8.07
CA ILE A 112 -8.46 7.44 7.39
C ILE A 112 -7.39 8.30 8.08
N ASN A 113 -7.72 9.51 8.54
CA ASN A 113 -6.79 10.35 9.29
C ASN A 113 -6.44 9.75 10.65
N ALA A 114 -7.41 9.17 11.37
CA ALA A 114 -7.15 8.47 12.62
C ALA A 114 -6.21 7.26 12.43
N ILE A 115 -6.42 6.47 11.36
CA ILE A 115 -5.51 5.38 10.99
C ILE A 115 -4.11 5.94 10.67
N TYR A 116 -4.03 6.97 9.83
CA TYR A 116 -2.76 7.61 9.49
C TYR A 116 -2.01 8.11 10.73
N GLU A 117 -2.68 8.84 11.63
CA GLU A 117 -2.10 9.41 12.84
C GLU A 117 -1.67 8.34 13.85
N LYS A 118 -2.41 7.23 13.98
CA LYS A 118 -1.97 6.05 14.72
C LYS A 118 -0.58 5.60 14.28
N TYR A 119 -0.36 5.44 12.97
CA TYR A 119 0.95 5.01 12.46
C TYR A 119 2.03 6.11 12.56
N ILE A 120 1.65 7.40 12.57
CA ILE A 120 2.58 8.49 12.88
C ILE A 120 3.04 8.41 14.33
N ILE A 121 2.12 8.15 15.27
CA ILE A 121 2.44 7.97 16.70
C ILE A 121 3.34 6.75 16.89
N GLU A 122 3.00 5.60 16.29
CA GLU A 122 3.84 4.39 16.35
C GLU A 122 5.25 4.61 15.77
N ALA A 123 5.37 5.37 14.67
CA ALA A 123 6.66 5.69 14.05
C ALA A 123 7.56 6.57 14.94
N ASN A 124 6.98 7.28 15.91
CA ASN A 124 7.71 8.14 16.84
C ASN A 124 7.86 7.51 18.23
N ASN A 125 7.17 6.39 18.50
CA ASN A 125 7.19 5.65 19.76
C ASN A 125 7.49 4.16 19.50
N VAL A 126 8.57 3.87 18.77
CA VAL A 126 8.88 2.50 18.34
C VAL A 126 9.15 1.60 19.56
N THR A 127 8.35 0.55 19.69
CA THR A 127 8.48 -0.50 20.73
C THR A 127 9.09 -1.79 20.18
N ASP A 128 8.87 -2.08 18.89
CA ASP A 128 9.46 -3.20 18.17
C ASP A 128 9.93 -2.74 16.78
N ILE A 129 11.25 -2.66 16.59
CA ILE A 129 11.83 -2.25 15.32
C ILE A 129 11.52 -3.21 14.17
N ASN A 130 11.19 -4.48 14.44
CA ASN A 130 10.89 -5.44 13.38
C ASN A 130 9.62 -5.06 12.61
N GLN A 131 8.72 -4.29 13.22
CA GLN A 131 7.55 -3.74 12.55
C GLN A 131 7.94 -2.73 11.45
N TRP A 132 9.05 -2.01 11.67
CA TRP A 132 9.58 -0.92 10.86
C TRP A 132 10.82 -1.31 10.06
N ALA A 133 11.19 -2.59 10.09
CA ALA A 133 12.37 -3.09 9.41
C ALA A 133 12.05 -3.53 7.98
N VAL A 134 13.00 -3.29 7.09
CA VAL A 134 12.94 -3.71 5.70
C VAL A 134 13.62 -5.06 5.55
N LYS A 135 12.90 -6.01 4.97
CA LYS A 135 13.46 -7.32 4.63
C LYS A 135 14.38 -7.22 3.42
N ARG A 136 15.58 -7.79 3.53
CA ARG A 136 16.55 -7.91 2.45
C ARG A 136 17.03 -9.35 2.31
N THR A 137 17.61 -9.62 1.15
CA THR A 137 18.27 -10.87 0.82
C THR A 137 19.72 -10.57 0.52
N TYR A 138 20.62 -11.35 1.10
CA TYR A 138 22.04 -11.24 0.84
C TYR A 138 22.31 -11.73 -0.59
N THR A 139 22.82 -10.83 -1.44
CA THR A 139 23.04 -11.08 -2.87
C THR A 139 24.42 -10.58 -3.28
N LYS A 140 24.96 -11.07 -4.40
CA LYS A 140 26.22 -10.56 -4.98
C LYS A 140 26.24 -9.05 -5.15
N ALA A 141 25.11 -8.45 -5.51
CA ALA A 141 25.00 -7.00 -5.67
C ALA A 141 25.29 -6.23 -4.37
N ILE A 142 24.96 -6.78 -3.19
CA ILE A 142 25.32 -6.14 -1.91
C ILE A 142 26.84 -6.18 -1.68
N MET A 143 27.53 -7.20 -2.19
CA MET A 143 28.97 -7.35 -2.03
C MET A 143 29.76 -6.40 -2.96
N THR A 144 29.31 -6.27 -4.21
CA THR A 144 30.10 -5.63 -5.28
C THR A 144 29.62 -4.24 -5.67
N SER A 145 28.43 -3.83 -5.28
CA SER A 145 27.87 -2.53 -5.72
C SER A 145 28.53 -1.36 -5.00
N GLU A 146 28.90 -0.33 -5.78
CA GLU A 146 29.38 0.96 -5.29
C GLU A 146 28.25 1.93 -4.96
N ARG A 147 26.99 1.53 -5.21
CA ARG A 147 25.83 2.37 -4.89
C ARG A 147 25.74 2.58 -3.38
N THR A 148 25.38 3.80 -2.99
CA THR A 148 25.36 4.23 -1.58
C THR A 148 24.45 3.37 -0.70
N ASN A 149 23.31 2.91 -1.22
CA ASN A 149 22.36 2.11 -0.43
C ASN A 149 22.92 0.71 -0.14
N GLU A 150 23.45 0.05 -1.15
CA GLU A 150 24.09 -1.26 -1.06
C GLU A 150 25.35 -1.19 -0.20
N SER A 151 26.14 -0.12 -0.32
CA SER A 151 27.33 0.12 0.52
C SER A 151 26.96 0.21 2.00
N LYS A 152 25.93 0.99 2.37
CA LYS A 152 25.46 1.09 3.76
C LYS A 152 24.97 -0.25 4.32
N VAL A 153 24.32 -1.07 3.48
CA VAL A 153 23.87 -2.41 3.88
C VAL A 153 25.08 -3.33 4.10
N ARG A 154 26.09 -3.26 3.23
CA ARG A 154 27.33 -4.02 3.37
C ARG A 154 28.07 -3.63 4.65
N ASP A 155 28.15 -2.34 4.97
CA ASP A 155 28.78 -1.85 6.20
C ASP A 155 28.05 -2.39 7.45
N ALA A 156 26.72 -2.46 7.41
CA ALA A 156 25.90 -3.03 8.49
C ALA A 156 26.08 -4.55 8.68
N LEU A 157 26.64 -5.24 7.67
CA LEU A 157 26.87 -6.69 7.65
C LEU A 157 28.34 -7.06 7.83
N LYS A 158 29.24 -6.09 8.04
CA LYS A 158 30.69 -6.32 7.99
C LYS A 158 31.18 -7.38 8.98
N ASP A 159 30.54 -7.46 10.14
CA ASP A 159 30.88 -8.40 11.22
C ASP A 159 29.93 -9.61 11.25
N GLU A 160 29.17 -9.83 10.17
CA GLU A 160 28.13 -10.85 10.08
C GLU A 160 28.54 -11.98 9.14
N THR A 161 28.40 -13.23 9.61
CA THR A 161 28.58 -14.40 8.77
C THR A 161 27.31 -14.64 7.93
N MET A 162 27.34 -14.31 6.65
CA MET A 162 26.19 -14.39 5.74
C MET A 162 26.51 -15.17 4.46
N SER A 163 25.58 -16.02 4.03
CA SER A 163 25.63 -16.76 2.77
C SER A 163 24.67 -16.18 1.74
N GLU A 164 24.99 -16.34 0.45
CA GLU A 164 24.11 -15.86 -0.63
C GLU A 164 22.73 -16.52 -0.54
N GLY A 165 21.67 -15.70 -0.56
CA GLY A 165 20.29 -16.13 -0.38
C GLY A 165 19.75 -15.94 1.04
N ASP A 166 20.61 -15.69 2.03
CA ASP A 166 20.18 -15.46 3.40
C ASP A 166 19.30 -14.20 3.53
N ARG A 167 18.36 -14.23 4.46
CA ARG A 167 17.40 -13.15 4.70
C ARG A 167 17.72 -12.46 6.00
N PHE A 168 17.72 -11.14 5.97
CA PHE A 168 17.98 -10.30 7.13
C PHE A 168 17.07 -9.06 7.12
N TYR A 169 16.97 -8.41 8.28
CA TYR A 169 16.13 -7.23 8.49
C TYR A 169 16.99 -6.05 8.90
N ILE A 170 16.76 -4.92 8.23
CA ILE A 170 17.49 -3.68 8.48
C ILE A 170 16.54 -2.54 8.82
N TYR A 171 17.02 -1.60 9.63
CA TYR A 171 16.36 -0.32 9.84
C TYR A 171 17.35 0.82 9.59
N THR A 172 16.81 2.03 9.48
CA THR A 172 17.65 3.24 9.42
C THR A 172 17.73 3.85 10.80
N SER A 173 18.95 3.97 11.32
CA SER A 173 19.20 4.64 12.58
C SER A 173 19.41 6.14 12.39
N LYS A 174 19.41 6.87 13.50
CA LYS A 174 19.84 8.28 13.59
C LYS A 174 21.18 8.46 12.89
N GLY A 175 21.34 9.60 12.21
CA GLY A 175 22.53 9.88 11.40
C GLY A 175 22.50 9.20 10.02
N ASN A 176 21.37 8.65 9.57
CA ASN A 176 21.21 8.08 8.22
C ASN A 176 22.10 6.85 7.95
N THR A 177 22.43 6.09 9.00
CA THR A 177 23.14 4.80 8.90
C THR A 177 22.15 3.64 8.87
N VAL A 178 22.57 2.50 8.34
CA VAL A 178 21.77 1.27 8.28
C VAL A 178 22.31 0.31 9.33
N LYS A 179 21.43 -0.35 10.07
CA LYS A 179 21.78 -1.35 11.08
C LYS A 179 20.86 -2.56 10.98
N LEU A 180 21.34 -3.71 11.43
CA LEU A 180 20.51 -4.90 11.62
C LEU A 180 19.57 -4.73 12.82
N THR A 181 18.36 -5.28 12.73
CA THR A 181 17.39 -5.20 13.83
C THR A 181 17.87 -5.82 15.13
N LYS A 182 18.76 -6.83 15.08
CA LYS A 182 19.35 -7.44 16.28
C LYS A 182 20.28 -6.50 17.06
N HIS A 183 20.77 -5.43 16.43
CA HIS A 183 21.60 -4.39 17.03
C HIS A 183 20.79 -3.16 17.45
N TRP A 184 19.46 -3.25 17.42
CA TRP A 184 18.58 -2.15 17.75
C TRP A 184 18.56 -1.86 19.25
N VAL A 185 18.62 -0.56 19.56
CA VAL A 185 18.39 0.00 20.89
C VAL A 185 17.26 1.01 20.75
N LYS A 186 16.29 0.98 21.66
CA LYS A 186 15.13 1.89 21.62
C LYS A 186 15.58 3.35 21.49
N GLY A 187 15.01 4.07 20.52
CA GLY A 187 15.34 5.45 20.23
C GLY A 187 16.56 5.63 19.33
N ASP A 188 17.18 4.56 18.82
CA ASP A 188 18.24 4.65 17.81
C ASP A 188 17.68 4.85 16.40
N GLU A 189 16.41 4.52 16.15
CA GLU A 189 15.73 4.68 14.88
C GLU A 189 15.58 6.15 14.43
N ASP A 190 15.56 6.35 13.11
CA ASP A 190 15.31 7.65 12.48
C ASP A 190 13.79 7.89 12.34
N CYS A 191 13.17 8.42 13.40
CA CYS A 191 11.72 8.66 13.43
C CYS A 191 11.23 9.61 12.32
N GLU A 192 12.06 10.57 11.87
CA GLU A 192 11.70 11.48 10.76
C GLU A 192 11.51 10.69 9.46
N LYS A 193 12.39 9.71 9.20
CA LYS A 193 12.22 8.81 8.06
C LYS A 193 11.08 7.85 8.20
N LEU A 194 10.84 7.29 9.38
CA LEU A 194 9.67 6.42 9.60
C LEU A 194 8.38 7.21 9.36
N THR A 195 8.27 8.42 9.92
CA THR A 195 7.17 9.36 9.68
C THR A 195 7.00 9.66 8.19
N LYS A 196 8.10 9.88 7.46
CA LYS A 196 8.05 10.07 6.00
C LYS A 196 7.52 8.82 5.29
N ARG A 197 7.94 7.61 5.67
CA ARG A 197 7.48 6.34 5.08
C ARG A 197 5.98 6.12 5.29
N VAL A 198 5.45 6.50 6.45
CA VAL A 198 4.00 6.51 6.74
C VAL A 198 3.28 7.41 5.74
N PHE A 199 3.74 8.65 5.56
CA PHE A 199 3.16 9.58 4.57
C PHE A 199 3.30 9.07 3.12
N ASP A 200 4.47 8.56 2.74
CA ASP A 200 4.71 8.00 1.40
C ASP A 200 3.78 6.81 1.10
N THR A 201 3.43 6.03 2.13
CA THR A 201 2.47 4.92 2.03
C THR A 201 1.05 5.44 1.81
N LEU A 202 0.60 6.44 2.57
CA LEU A 202 -0.68 7.11 2.34
C LEU A 202 -0.75 7.72 0.92
N ASN A 203 0.36 8.30 0.45
CA ASN A 203 0.45 8.93 -0.86
C ASN A 203 0.31 7.94 -2.05
N ILE A 204 0.31 6.62 -1.81
CA ILE A 204 -0.08 5.63 -2.83
C ILE A 204 -1.53 5.84 -3.28
N PHE A 205 -2.37 6.36 -2.38
CA PHE A 205 -3.81 6.59 -2.60
C PHE A 205 -4.13 7.99 -3.15
N LYS A 206 -3.12 8.77 -3.57
CA LYS A 206 -3.30 10.17 -4.01
C LYS A 206 -4.27 10.39 -5.19
N GLU A 207 -4.57 9.34 -5.96
CA GLU A 207 -5.52 9.41 -7.08
C GLU A 207 -6.97 9.32 -6.62
N ILE A 208 -7.21 8.80 -5.41
CA ILE A 208 -8.55 8.66 -4.82
C ILE A 208 -8.74 9.49 -3.54
N LEU A 209 -7.65 9.89 -2.87
CA LEU A 209 -7.68 10.74 -1.69
C LEU A 209 -7.16 12.14 -1.99
N ASP A 210 -7.88 13.14 -1.47
CA ASP A 210 -7.39 14.51 -1.40
C ASP A 210 -6.27 14.62 -0.36
N MET A 211 -5.03 14.55 -0.84
CA MET A 211 -3.83 14.60 -0.02
C MET A 211 -3.63 15.93 0.72
N SER A 212 -4.36 17.00 0.37
CA SER A 212 -4.28 18.28 1.08
C SER A 212 -4.85 18.22 2.49
N LYS A 213 -5.71 17.23 2.77
CA LYS A 213 -6.36 17.02 4.07
C LYS A 213 -5.46 16.36 5.12
N PHE A 214 -4.29 15.86 4.71
CA PHE A 214 -3.39 15.12 5.60
C PHE A 214 -2.14 15.94 5.92
N THR A 215 -1.86 16.09 7.22
CA THR A 215 -0.67 16.81 7.68
C THR A 215 0.59 16.03 7.34
N LYS A 216 1.54 16.71 6.67
CA LYS A 216 2.87 16.16 6.36
C LYS A 216 3.79 16.26 7.58
N TYR A 217 3.57 15.43 8.57
CA TYR A 217 4.30 15.46 9.86
C TYR A 217 5.83 15.32 9.75
N HIS A 218 6.34 14.74 8.65
CA HIS A 218 7.78 14.65 8.39
C HIS A 218 8.44 15.99 7.98
N LEU A 219 7.66 17.04 7.68
CA LEU A 219 8.21 18.34 7.34
C LEU A 219 8.65 19.09 8.59
N LYS A 220 9.83 19.73 8.54
CA LYS A 220 10.34 20.57 9.64
C LYS A 220 9.36 21.68 10.05
N THR A 221 8.60 22.22 9.10
CA THR A 221 7.58 23.25 9.35
C THR A 221 6.37 22.73 10.14
N LYS A 222 6.19 21.41 10.22
CA LYS A 222 5.07 20.74 10.88
C LYS A 222 5.43 20.11 12.23
N ARG A 223 6.62 20.43 12.77
CA ARG A 223 7.10 19.90 14.06
C ARG A 223 6.17 20.21 15.23
N LYS A 224 5.65 21.44 15.33
CA LYS A 224 4.72 21.82 16.41
C LYS A 224 3.43 21.00 16.38
N GLU A 225 2.92 20.71 15.18
CA GLU A 225 1.72 19.88 14.99
C GLU A 225 2.00 18.42 15.36
N LEU A 226 3.18 17.89 15.00
CA LEU A 226 3.62 16.57 15.41
C LEU A 226 3.78 16.46 16.93
N GLU A 227 4.46 17.42 17.57
CA GLU A 227 4.64 17.46 19.03
C GLU A 227 3.28 17.50 19.74
N LYS A 228 2.34 18.30 19.24
CA LYS A 228 0.97 18.34 19.77
C LYS A 228 0.30 16.97 19.68
N LEU A 229 0.32 16.33 18.50
CA LEU A 229 -0.25 15.00 18.30
C LEU A 229 0.35 13.96 19.26
N LEU A 230 1.67 13.96 19.42
CA LEU A 230 2.36 13.02 20.30
C LEU A 230 2.02 13.25 21.79
N ASN A 231 1.94 14.52 22.22
CA ASN A 231 1.63 14.86 23.61
C ASN A 231 0.18 14.52 23.97
N GLU A 232 -0.78 14.74 23.08
CA GLU A 232 -2.19 14.38 23.29
C GLU A 232 -2.39 12.87 23.44
N ASN A 233 -1.48 12.06 22.88
CA ASN A 233 -1.55 10.60 22.90
C ASN A 233 -0.52 9.95 23.86
N ALA A 234 0.23 10.74 24.62
CA ALA A 234 1.24 10.25 25.57
C ALA A 234 0.62 9.54 26.79
N THR A 235 -0.68 9.71 27.05
CA THR A 235 -1.40 9.15 28.20
C THR A 235 -2.03 7.77 27.93
N ILE A 236 -1.91 7.25 26.70
CA ILE A 236 -2.61 6.04 26.22
C ILE A 236 -1.63 4.87 25.97
N LEU A 237 -0.31 5.11 26.07
CA LEU A 237 0.77 4.13 25.86
C LEU A 237 1.48 3.78 27.17
#